data_AF-A0A1M6RS76-F1
#
_entry.id   AF-A0A1M6RS76-F1
#
_cell.length_a   1.000
_cell.length_b   1.000
_cell.length_c   1.000
_cell.angle_alpha   90.00
_cell.angle_beta   90.00
_cell.angle_gamma   90.00
#
_symmetry.space_group_name_H-M   'P 1'
#
loop_
_entity.id
_entity.type
_entity.pdbx_description
1 polymer ?
#
loop_
_entity_poly.entity_id
_entity_poly.type
_entity_poly.pdbx_seq_one_letter_code
_entity_poly.pdbx_strand_id
1 'polypeptide(L)'
;MKYDCDVIKDLEVLYHEDAISEKSKEVIEEHLKECEQCRRIYEMNSTAYEHNKIQEEEIAHSKEIKKYAGKIKKRRIIITAIVVFIMLIMMSSIISMKTVGVINPFATLGGIVKIKLGSNGIATVQKNPRVIFAKFYSEFKNYIESQGYHMVEEERMGSEYVVEKQGLRERVIIKMNSYATIIQWE
;
A
#
# COMPACT_ATOMS: atom_id res chain seq x y z
N MET A 1 52.57 39.48 -29.75
CA MET A 1 51.37 38.64 -30.00
C MET A 1 51.58 37.69 -31.17
N LYS A 2 51.57 36.39 -30.89
CA LYS A 2 51.85 35.31 -31.85
C LYS A 2 50.58 34.70 -32.47
N TYR A 3 49.42 34.90 -31.85
CA TYR A 3 48.13 34.33 -32.24
C TYR A 3 47.04 35.39 -32.22
N ASP A 4 46.06 35.23 -33.12
CA ASP A 4 44.95 36.16 -33.30
C ASP A 4 44.01 36.16 -32.08
N CYS A 5 43.51 37.34 -31.70
CA CYS A 5 42.59 37.50 -30.57
C CYS A 5 41.32 36.68 -30.74
N ASP A 6 40.82 36.50 -31.95
CA ASP A 6 39.57 35.77 -32.20
C ASP A 6 39.78 34.26 -32.00
N VAL A 7 40.96 33.74 -32.39
CA VAL A 7 41.35 32.36 -32.08
C VAL A 7 41.47 32.14 -30.57
N ILE A 8 41.97 33.14 -29.82
CA ILE A 8 42.05 33.03 -28.36
C ILE A 8 40.66 33.10 -27.72
N LYS A 9 39.75 33.95 -28.20
CA LYS A 9 38.38 34.00 -27.68
C LYS A 9 37.60 32.71 -27.97
N ASP A 10 37.79 32.09 -29.14
CA ASP A 10 37.14 30.83 -29.48
C ASP A 10 37.49 29.68 -28.51
N LEU A 11 38.65 29.77 -27.86
CA LEU A 11 39.12 28.79 -26.88
C LEU A 11 38.72 29.10 -25.43
N GLU A 12 37.99 30.19 -25.18
CA GLU A 12 37.69 30.68 -23.83
C GLU A 12 36.88 29.68 -22.99
N VAL A 13 35.80 29.13 -23.55
CA VAL A 13 34.95 28.15 -22.85
C VAL A 13 35.75 26.92 -22.47
N LEU A 14 36.58 26.42 -23.40
CA LEU A 14 37.42 25.25 -23.17
C LEU A 14 38.54 25.52 -22.17
N TYR A 15 39.05 26.76 -22.12
CA TYR A 15 40.03 27.19 -21.12
C TYR A 15 39.41 27.18 -19.70
N HIS A 16 38.18 27.67 -19.54
CA HIS A 16 37.48 27.63 -18.24
C HIS A 16 37.04 26.22 -17.82
N GLU A 17 36.82 25.32 -18.78
CA GLU A 17 36.55 23.90 -18.54
C GLU A 17 37.81 23.04 -18.28
N ASP A 18 39.01 23.63 -18.33
CA ASP A 18 40.31 22.93 -18.30
C ASP A 18 40.36 21.77 -19.34
N ALA A 19 39.66 21.95 -20.46
CA ALA A 19 39.46 20.95 -21.52
C ALA A 19 40.43 21.15 -22.71
N ILE A 20 41.51 21.88 -22.50
CA ILE A 20 42.56 22.15 -23.48
C ILE A 20 43.89 21.52 -23.06
N SER A 21 44.80 21.31 -24.01
CA SER A 21 46.15 20.83 -23.68
C SER A 21 46.96 21.87 -22.92
N GLU A 22 47.91 21.45 -22.06
CA GLU A 22 48.83 22.34 -21.35
C GLU A 22 49.55 23.32 -22.30
N LYS A 23 49.94 22.84 -23.48
CA LYS A 23 50.57 23.68 -24.52
C LYS A 23 49.64 24.78 -25.02
N SER A 24 48.35 24.51 -25.14
CA SER A 24 47.34 25.51 -25.52
C SER A 24 47.09 26.50 -24.38
N LYS A 25 47.14 26.03 -23.14
CA LYS A 25 46.99 26.85 -21.93
C LYS A 25 48.13 27.87 -21.80
N GLU A 26 49.37 27.44 -21.97
CA GLU A 26 50.55 28.32 -21.98
C GLU A 26 50.41 29.44 -23.05
N VAL A 27 49.94 29.09 -24.24
CA VAL A 27 49.72 30.03 -25.35
C VAL A 27 48.66 31.08 -25.02
N ILE A 28 47.56 30.67 -24.39
CA ILE A 28 46.50 31.58 -23.96
C ILE A 28 47.02 32.50 -22.86
N GLU A 29 47.69 31.96 -21.84
CA GLU A 29 48.25 32.76 -20.74
C GLU A 29 49.31 33.77 -21.20
N GLU A 30 50.17 33.39 -22.15
CA GLU A 30 51.12 34.30 -22.79
C GLU A 30 50.39 35.44 -23.53
N HIS A 31 49.31 35.11 -24.25
CA HIS A 31 48.49 36.11 -24.94
C HIS A 31 47.76 37.06 -23.97
N LEU A 32 47.20 36.55 -22.87
CA LEU A 32 46.52 37.38 -21.87
C LEU A 32 47.47 38.34 -21.14
N LYS A 33 48.77 38.03 -21.06
CA LYS A 33 49.80 38.95 -20.54
C LYS A 33 50.03 40.15 -21.47
N GLU A 34 49.95 39.93 -22.78
CA GLU A 34 50.21 40.96 -23.80
C GLU A 34 48.96 41.74 -24.24
N CYS A 35 47.76 41.15 -24.14
CA CYS A 35 46.51 41.73 -24.65
C CYS A 35 45.50 42.04 -23.53
N GLU A 36 45.33 43.33 -23.21
CA GLU A 36 44.39 43.80 -22.17
C GLU A 36 42.92 43.50 -22.53
N GLN A 37 42.56 43.58 -23.81
CA GLN A 37 41.19 43.33 -24.27
C GLN A 37 40.76 41.88 -24.01
N CYS A 38 41.61 40.92 -24.38
CA CYS A 38 41.35 39.51 -24.15
C CYS A 38 41.33 39.18 -22.65
N ARG A 39 42.22 39.80 -21.85
CA ARG A 39 42.23 39.65 -20.40
C ARG A 39 40.90 40.05 -19.76
N ARG A 40 40.38 41.23 -20.12
CA ARG A 40 39.12 41.74 -19.56
C ARG A 40 37.93 40.83 -19.89
N ILE A 41 37.89 40.27 -21.10
CA ILE A 41 36.81 39.37 -21.54
C ILE A 41 36.84 38.08 -20.71
N TYR A 42 38.00 37.44 -20.60
CA TYR A 42 38.20 36.22 -19.82
C TYR A 42 37.88 36.42 -18.33
N GLU A 43 38.30 37.55 -17.73
CA GLU A 43 38.00 37.86 -16.33
C GLU A 43 36.49 38.06 -16.09
N MET A 44 35.82 38.81 -16.98
CA MET A 44 34.38 39.08 -16.87
C MET A 44 33.56 37.79 -17.03
N ASN A 45 33.93 36.95 -17.99
CA ASN A 45 33.21 35.71 -18.29
C ASN A 45 33.54 34.60 -17.28
N SER A 46 34.72 34.60 -16.66
CA SER A 46 35.08 33.68 -15.57
C SER A 46 34.08 33.75 -14.42
N THR A 47 33.69 34.96 -13.98
CA THR A 47 32.68 35.14 -12.94
C THR A 47 31.30 34.59 -13.34
N ALA A 48 30.90 34.75 -14.60
CA ALA A 48 29.63 34.24 -15.10
C ALA A 48 29.65 32.70 -15.22
N TYR A 49 30.78 32.13 -15.65
CA TYR A 49 30.98 30.69 -15.76
C TYR A 49 30.90 30.00 -14.39
N GLU A 50 31.64 30.50 -13.39
CA GLU A 50 31.60 29.96 -12.02
C GLU A 50 30.19 30.04 -11.42
N HIS A 51 29.47 31.15 -11.63
CA HIS A 51 28.09 31.28 -11.16
C HIS A 51 27.14 30.25 -11.81
N ASN A 52 27.24 30.07 -13.12
CA ASN A 52 26.41 29.09 -13.84
C ASN A 52 26.72 27.66 -13.40
N LYS A 53 27.99 27.32 -13.22
CA LYS A 53 28.42 26.00 -12.74
C LYS A 53 27.85 25.69 -11.35
N ILE A 54 27.95 26.63 -10.42
CA ILE A 54 27.37 26.49 -9.08
C ILE A 54 25.84 26.32 -9.17
N GLN A 55 25.18 27.12 -10.02
CA GLN A 55 23.73 27.03 -10.20
C GLN A 55 23.29 25.68 -10.78
N GLU A 56 24.02 25.14 -11.75
CA GLU A 56 23.76 23.81 -12.32
C GLU A 56 23.93 22.70 -11.28
N GLU A 57 25.00 22.75 -10.49
CA GLU A 57 25.24 21.81 -9.39
C GLU A 57 24.14 21.88 -8.32
N GLU A 58 23.71 23.07 -7.91
CA GLU A 58 22.60 23.26 -6.97
C GLU A 58 21.26 22.74 -7.52
N ILE A 59 20.98 22.99 -8.80
CA ILE A 59 19.78 22.47 -9.47
C ILE A 59 19.82 20.94 -9.53
N ALA A 60 20.96 20.35 -9.88
CA ALA A 60 21.14 18.89 -9.92
C ALA A 60 20.94 18.29 -8.52
N HIS A 61 21.61 18.83 -7.50
CA HIS A 61 21.49 18.38 -6.12
C HIS A 61 20.06 18.53 -5.58
N SER A 62 19.37 19.64 -5.88
CA SER A 62 17.97 19.83 -5.49
C SER A 62 17.01 18.82 -6.15
N LYS A 63 17.26 18.46 -7.42
CA LYS A 63 16.49 17.43 -8.12
C LYS A 63 16.70 16.06 -7.47
N GLU A 64 17.93 15.73 -7.08
CA GLU A 64 18.22 14.49 -6.37
C GLU A 64 17.52 14.44 -5.01
N ILE A 65 17.65 15.49 -4.19
CA ILE A 65 16.95 15.59 -2.89
C ILE A 65 15.44 15.43 -3.07
N LYS A 66 14.83 16.11 -4.05
CA LYS A 66 13.39 15.98 -4.34
C LYS A 66 13.02 14.55 -4.73
N LYS A 67 13.86 13.85 -5.50
CA LYS A 67 13.66 12.45 -5.88
C LYS A 67 13.71 11.52 -4.66
N TYR A 68 14.68 11.71 -3.75
CA TYR A 68 14.76 10.94 -2.51
C TYR A 68 13.61 11.25 -1.55
N ALA A 69 13.26 12.52 -1.37
CA ALA A 69 12.12 12.94 -0.55
C ALA A 69 10.80 12.38 -1.08
N GLY A 70 10.60 12.35 -2.40
CA GLY A 70 9.44 11.73 -3.04
C GLY A 70 9.36 10.23 -2.77
N LYS A 71 10.48 9.50 -2.84
CA LYS A 71 10.55 8.08 -2.49
C LYS A 71 10.19 7.83 -1.02
N ILE A 72 10.69 8.66 -0.10
CA ILE A 72 10.39 8.56 1.33
C ILE A 72 8.90 8.81 1.60
N LYS A 73 8.32 9.86 1.00
CA LYS A 73 6.87 10.15 1.13
C LYS A 73 6.02 8.98 0.64
N LYS A 74 6.32 8.42 -0.54
CA LYS A 74 5.64 7.24 -1.08
C LYS A 74 5.75 6.04 -0.13
N ARG A 75 6.94 5.77 0.39
CA ARG A 75 7.16 4.67 1.33
C ARG A 75 6.38 4.86 2.63
N ARG A 76 6.33 6.08 3.18
CA ARG A 76 5.51 6.41 4.36
C ARG A 76 4.02 6.17 4.10
N ILE A 77 3.49 6.63 2.96
CA ILE A 77 2.08 6.41 2.60
C ILE A 77 1.76 4.92 2.53
N ILE A 78 2.62 4.11 1.89
CA ILE A 78 2.43 2.66 1.79
C ILE A 78 2.45 2.01 3.17
N ILE A 79 3.42 2.35 4.03
CA ILE A 79 3.50 1.82 5.40
C ILE A 79 2.25 2.18 6.20
N THR A 80 1.84 3.45 6.17
CA THR A 80 0.63 3.90 6.86
C THR A 80 -0.61 3.16 6.35
N ALA A 81 -0.75 2.97 5.03
CA ALA A 81 -1.85 2.22 4.45
C ALA A 81 -1.89 0.76 4.93
N ILE A 82 -0.73 0.08 4.99
CA ILE A 82 -0.63 -1.29 5.49
C ILE A 82 -1.02 -1.36 6.97
N VAL A 83 -0.53 -0.43 7.79
CA VAL A 83 -0.84 -0.38 9.22
C VAL A 83 -2.34 -0.16 9.46
N VAL A 84 -2.96 0.77 8.73
CA VAL A 84 -4.41 1.00 8.79
C VAL A 84 -5.17 -0.25 8.34
N PHE A 85 -4.74 -0.91 7.26
CA PHE A 85 -5.37 -2.13 6.76
C PHE A 85 -5.33 -3.27 7.79
N ILE A 86 -4.19 -3.47 8.46
CA ILE A 86 -4.06 -4.45 9.54
C ILE A 86 -4.99 -4.12 10.70
N MET A 87 -5.08 -2.85 11.11
CA MET A 87 -6.01 -2.42 12.15
C MET A 87 -7.47 -2.71 11.79
N LEU A 88 -7.87 -2.50 10.52
CA LEU A 88 -9.21 -2.82 10.05
C LEU A 88 -9.51 -4.33 10.08
N ILE A 89 -8.53 -5.17 9.73
CA ILE A 89 -8.68 -6.64 9.82
C ILE A 89 -8.82 -7.07 11.29
N MET A 90 -8.01 -6.52 12.18
CA MET A 90 -8.10 -6.82 13.62
C MET A 90 -9.46 -6.42 14.19
N MET A 91 -9.92 -5.21 13.88
CA MET A 91 -11.21 -4.70 14.36
C MET A 91 -12.38 -5.54 13.82
N SER A 92 -12.35 -5.90 12.53
CA SER A 92 -13.38 -6.77 11.93
C SER A 92 -13.37 -8.18 12.51
N SER A 93 -12.21 -8.73 12.84
CA SER A 93 -12.09 -10.04 13.51
C SER A 93 -12.73 -10.02 14.91
N ILE A 94 -12.52 -8.95 15.68
CA ILE A 94 -13.13 -8.78 17.01
C ILE A 94 -14.65 -8.68 16.90
N ILE A 95 -15.16 -7.92 15.92
CA ILE A 95 -16.61 -7.81 15.67
C ILE A 95 -17.18 -9.16 15.27
N SER A 96 -16.52 -9.88 14.36
CA SER A 96 -16.94 -11.21 13.91
C SER A 96 -17.00 -12.20 15.08
N MET A 97 -16.03 -12.16 15.99
CA MET A 97 -16.05 -12.96 17.20
C MET A 97 -17.26 -12.67 18.09
N LYS A 98 -17.55 -11.40 18.36
CA LYS A 98 -18.66 -11.03 19.26
C LYS A 98 -20.03 -11.32 18.67
N THR A 99 -20.17 -11.18 17.36
CA THR A 99 -21.47 -11.31 16.67
C THR A 99 -21.78 -12.74 16.25
N VAL A 100 -20.76 -13.46 15.74
CA VAL A 100 -20.93 -14.76 15.09
C VAL A 100 -20.24 -15.90 15.86
N GLY A 101 -19.26 -15.59 16.71
CA GLY A 101 -18.43 -16.62 17.36
C GLY A 101 -17.30 -17.15 16.47
N VAL A 102 -17.03 -16.49 15.32
CA VAL A 102 -16.00 -16.89 14.36
C VAL A 102 -14.89 -15.85 14.28
N ILE A 103 -13.63 -16.27 14.47
CA ILE A 103 -12.44 -15.38 14.45
C ILE A 103 -12.24 -14.77 13.06
N ASN A 104 -12.47 -15.56 12.01
CA ASN A 104 -12.17 -15.17 10.65
C ASN A 104 -13.31 -14.31 10.04
N PRO A 105 -13.12 -12.98 9.87
CA PRO A 105 -14.15 -12.11 9.32
C PRO A 105 -14.45 -12.40 7.84
N PHE A 106 -13.50 -12.97 7.10
CA PHE A 106 -13.71 -13.34 5.70
C PHE A 106 -14.62 -14.55 5.55
N ALA A 107 -14.57 -15.50 6.49
CA ALA A 107 -15.51 -16.62 6.52
C ALA A 107 -16.95 -16.11 6.73
N THR A 108 -17.12 -15.19 7.68
CA THR A 108 -18.40 -14.50 7.92
C THR A 108 -18.89 -13.77 6.68
N LEU A 109 -18.02 -13.00 6.02
CA LEU A 109 -18.37 -12.29 4.78
C LEU A 109 -18.78 -13.25 3.65
N GLY A 110 -18.00 -14.32 3.45
CA GLY A 110 -18.31 -15.36 2.47
C GLY A 110 -19.63 -16.08 2.76
N GLY A 111 -19.95 -16.31 4.03
CA GLY A 111 -21.25 -16.81 4.48
C GLY A 111 -22.40 -15.89 4.10
N ILE A 112 -22.29 -14.59 4.39
CA ILE A 112 -23.30 -13.58 4.06
C ILE A 112 -23.51 -13.49 2.55
N VAL A 113 -22.43 -13.52 1.76
CA VAL A 113 -22.52 -13.52 0.29
C VAL A 113 -23.27 -14.75 -0.19
N LYS A 114 -22.94 -15.95 0.33
CA LYS A 114 -23.60 -17.20 -0.05
C LYS A 114 -25.09 -17.23 0.29
N ILE A 115 -25.52 -16.72 1.44
CA ILE A 115 -26.96 -16.70 1.77
C ILE A 115 -27.75 -15.63 0.99
N LYS A 116 -27.10 -14.52 0.60
CA LYS A 116 -27.77 -13.44 -0.15
C LYS A 116 -27.85 -13.72 -1.65
N LEU A 117 -26.78 -14.27 -2.22
CA LEU A 117 -26.64 -14.50 -3.67
C LEU A 117 -26.82 -15.97 -4.07
N GLY A 118 -26.70 -16.92 -3.13
CA GLY A 118 -26.84 -18.35 -3.40
C GLY A 118 -28.30 -18.81 -3.44
N SER A 119 -28.56 -19.91 -4.15
CA SER A 119 -29.89 -20.49 -4.35
C SER A 119 -30.45 -21.22 -3.13
N ASN A 120 -29.58 -21.74 -2.25
CA ASN A 120 -29.97 -22.70 -1.22
C ASN A 120 -30.17 -22.08 0.17
N GLY A 121 -30.02 -20.76 0.31
CA GLY A 121 -30.27 -20.02 1.55
C GLY A 121 -29.34 -20.33 2.74
N ILE A 122 -28.50 -21.36 2.63
CA ILE A 122 -27.65 -21.86 3.72
C ILE A 122 -26.17 -21.78 3.34
N ALA A 123 -25.35 -21.37 4.31
CA ALA A 123 -23.91 -21.31 4.18
C ALA A 123 -23.21 -21.86 5.42
N THR A 124 -22.35 -22.86 5.26
CA THR A 124 -21.43 -23.29 6.32
C THR A 124 -20.25 -22.33 6.40
N VAL A 125 -20.11 -21.65 7.54
CA VAL A 125 -19.11 -20.60 7.78
C VAL A 125 -17.86 -21.18 8.45
N GLN A 126 -18.06 -22.06 9.43
CA GLN A 126 -16.97 -22.75 10.14
C GLN A 126 -17.35 -24.21 10.38
N LYS A 127 -16.36 -25.12 10.30
CA LYS A 127 -16.58 -26.54 10.57
C LYS A 127 -16.37 -26.92 12.04
N ASN A 128 -15.45 -26.25 12.74
CA ASN A 128 -15.15 -26.50 14.14
C ASN A 128 -14.77 -25.20 14.89
N PRO A 129 -15.54 -24.75 15.90
CA PRO A 129 -16.92 -25.21 16.19
C PRO A 129 -17.80 -24.99 14.95
N ARG A 130 -18.86 -25.81 14.79
CA ARG A 130 -19.68 -25.76 13.57
C ARG A 130 -20.55 -24.50 13.62
N VAL A 131 -20.41 -23.64 12.61
CA VAL A 131 -21.20 -22.42 12.46
C VAL A 131 -21.83 -22.37 11.08
N ILE A 132 -23.16 -22.25 11.04
CA ILE A 132 -23.96 -22.20 9.83
C ILE A 132 -24.79 -20.93 9.81
N PHE A 133 -24.87 -20.28 8.66
CA PHE A 133 -25.81 -19.20 8.39
C PHE A 133 -26.97 -19.74 7.57
N ALA A 134 -28.17 -19.35 7.93
CA ALA A 134 -29.38 -19.53 7.14
C ALA A 134 -30.01 -18.16 6.88
N LYS A 135 -30.59 -17.96 5.70
CA LYS A 135 -31.27 -16.70 5.36
C LYS A 135 -32.51 -16.54 6.22
N PHE A 136 -33.22 -17.63 6.46
CA PHE A 136 -34.38 -17.69 7.35
C PHE A 136 -34.30 -18.90 8.27
N TYR A 137 -35.01 -18.84 9.41
CA TYR A 137 -35.11 -19.97 10.34
C TYR A 137 -35.70 -21.24 9.68
N SER A 138 -36.65 -21.08 8.75
CA SER A 138 -37.26 -22.19 8.01
C SER A 138 -36.24 -22.99 7.20
N GLU A 139 -35.27 -22.33 6.58
CA GLU A 139 -34.22 -23.02 5.81
C GLU A 139 -33.32 -23.85 6.73
N PHE A 140 -32.96 -23.29 7.90
CA PHE A 140 -32.22 -24.04 8.91
C PHE A 140 -33.01 -25.27 9.38
N LYS A 141 -34.29 -25.12 9.69
CA LYS A 141 -35.17 -26.23 10.11
C LYS A 141 -35.22 -27.34 9.04
N ASN A 142 -35.48 -26.98 7.79
CA ASN A 142 -35.49 -27.93 6.67
C ASN A 142 -34.14 -28.63 6.50
N TYR A 143 -33.03 -27.91 6.71
CA TYR A 143 -31.69 -28.48 6.60
C TYR A 143 -31.42 -29.52 7.69
N ILE A 144 -31.69 -29.23 8.95
CA ILE A 144 -31.41 -30.19 10.01
C ILE A 144 -32.31 -31.44 9.89
N GLU A 145 -33.57 -31.26 9.50
CA GLU A 145 -34.50 -32.37 9.21
C GLU A 145 -33.97 -33.22 8.04
N SER A 146 -33.48 -32.60 6.97
CA SER A 146 -32.83 -33.31 5.84
C SER A 146 -31.57 -34.08 6.24
N GLN A 147 -30.91 -33.67 7.33
CA GLN A 147 -29.72 -34.32 7.87
C GLN A 147 -30.06 -35.39 8.93
N GLY A 148 -31.35 -35.63 9.19
CA GLY A 148 -31.87 -36.60 10.17
C GLY A 148 -31.86 -36.12 11.61
N TYR A 149 -31.82 -34.81 11.84
CA TYR A 149 -31.98 -34.23 13.17
C TYR A 149 -33.43 -33.83 13.42
N HIS A 150 -33.88 -33.97 14.66
CA HIS A 150 -35.16 -33.47 15.15
C HIS A 150 -34.91 -32.46 16.28
N MET A 151 -35.73 -31.40 16.35
CA MET A 151 -35.64 -30.43 17.44
C MET A 151 -36.43 -30.91 18.65
N VAL A 152 -35.83 -30.84 19.83
CA VAL A 152 -36.49 -31.12 21.11
C VAL A 152 -36.93 -29.78 21.71
N GLU A 153 -38.16 -29.34 21.41
CA GLU A 153 -38.68 -28.02 21.79
C GLU A 153 -38.86 -27.87 23.31
N GLU A 154 -39.07 -28.98 24.03
CA GLU A 154 -39.28 -29.02 25.49
C GLU A 154 -38.03 -28.65 26.31
N GLU A 155 -36.83 -28.85 25.76
CA GLU A 155 -35.55 -28.55 26.42
C GLU A 155 -34.98 -27.18 26.00
N ARG A 156 -35.79 -26.31 25.39
CA ARG A 156 -35.33 -24.98 24.93
C ARG A 156 -34.99 -24.07 26.11
N MET A 157 -33.74 -23.60 26.15
CA MET A 157 -33.28 -22.59 27.12
C MET A 157 -32.89 -21.29 26.40
N GLY A 158 -33.87 -20.39 26.24
CA GLY A 158 -33.64 -19.08 25.61
C GLY A 158 -33.25 -19.19 24.13
N SER A 159 -31.99 -18.88 23.82
CA SER A 159 -31.38 -19.01 22.49
C SER A 159 -30.70 -20.37 22.24
N GLU A 160 -30.67 -21.24 23.24
CA GLU A 160 -30.13 -22.59 23.15
C GLU A 160 -31.24 -23.59 22.81
N TYR A 161 -30.96 -24.43 21.82
CA TYR A 161 -31.85 -25.46 21.29
C TYR A 161 -31.14 -26.81 21.35
N VAL A 162 -31.90 -27.86 21.60
CA VAL A 162 -31.40 -29.23 21.57
C VAL A 162 -31.83 -29.88 20.26
N VAL A 163 -30.87 -30.40 19.50
CA VAL A 163 -31.11 -31.20 18.30
C VAL A 163 -30.69 -32.63 18.56
N GLU A 164 -31.56 -33.58 18.20
CA GLU A 164 -31.32 -35.01 18.40
C GLU A 164 -31.20 -35.73 17.07
N LYS A 165 -30.18 -36.58 16.95
CA LYS A 165 -29.98 -37.47 15.81
C LYS A 165 -29.59 -38.85 16.30
N GLN A 166 -30.42 -39.86 16.01
CA GLN A 166 -30.15 -41.26 16.35
C GLN A 166 -29.82 -41.48 17.85
N GLY A 167 -30.50 -40.76 18.76
CA GLY A 167 -30.25 -40.83 20.20
C GLY A 167 -29.09 -39.95 20.70
N LEU A 168 -28.32 -39.33 19.80
CA LEU A 168 -27.28 -38.37 20.17
C LEU A 168 -27.89 -36.97 20.24
N ARG A 169 -27.79 -36.34 21.42
CA ARG A 169 -28.29 -34.98 21.67
C ARG A 169 -27.14 -33.98 21.58
N GLU A 170 -27.28 -33.00 20.70
CA GLU A 170 -26.34 -31.89 20.53
C GLU A 170 -27.04 -30.57 20.88
N ARG A 171 -26.30 -29.62 21.47
CA ARG A 171 -26.83 -28.29 21.75
C ARG A 171 -26.37 -27.32 20.67
N VAL A 172 -27.30 -26.48 20.23
CA VAL A 172 -27.05 -25.44 19.24
C VAL A 172 -27.59 -24.10 19.74
N ILE A 173 -26.76 -23.08 19.62
CA ILE A 173 -27.13 -21.70 19.93
C ILE A 173 -27.59 -21.05 18.63
N ILE A 174 -28.83 -20.55 18.63
CA ILE A 174 -29.42 -19.84 17.51
C ILE A 174 -29.48 -18.35 17.83
N LYS A 175 -28.80 -17.54 17.01
CA LYS A 175 -28.80 -16.07 17.10
C LYS A 175 -29.36 -15.48 15.82
N MET A 176 -30.38 -14.64 15.94
CA MET A 176 -30.98 -13.95 14.79
C MET A 176 -30.50 -12.50 14.77
N ASN A 177 -30.02 -12.05 13.61
CA ASN A 177 -29.72 -10.64 13.37
C ASN A 177 -30.43 -10.15 12.10
N SER A 178 -30.25 -8.87 11.76
CA SER A 178 -30.87 -8.27 10.57
C SER A 178 -30.37 -8.84 9.23
N TYR A 179 -29.34 -9.68 9.23
CA TYR A 179 -28.69 -10.21 8.04
C TYR A 179 -28.87 -11.72 7.85
N ALA A 180 -28.96 -12.50 8.93
CA ALA A 180 -29.02 -13.96 8.91
C ALA A 180 -29.48 -14.56 10.25
N THR A 181 -29.94 -15.81 10.19
CA THR A 181 -29.99 -16.72 11.33
C THR A 181 -28.65 -17.44 11.45
N ILE A 182 -27.94 -17.21 12.54
CA ILE A 182 -26.65 -17.82 12.86
C ILE A 182 -26.90 -18.99 13.81
N ILE A 183 -26.37 -20.17 13.47
CA ILE A 183 -26.45 -21.37 14.28
C ILE A 183 -25.04 -21.83 14.61
N GLN A 184 -24.74 -21.95 15.89
CA GLN A 184 -23.47 -22.41 16.42
C GLN A 184 -23.70 -23.69 17.23
N TRP A 185 -22.98 -24.75 16.91
CA TRP A 185 -22.95 -25.97 17.73
C TRP A 185 -22.01 -25.77 18.91
N GLU A 186 -22.42 -26.23 20.09
CA GLU A 186 -21.56 -26.38 21.27
C GLU A 186 -20.66 -27.62 21.19
#